data_AF-A0A914HNP0-F1
#
_entry.id   AF-A0A914HNP0-F1
#
_cell.length_a   1.000
_cell.length_b   1.000
_cell.length_c   1.000
_cell.angle_alpha   90.00
_cell.angle_beta   90.00
_cell.angle_gamma   90.00
#
_symmetry.space_group_name_H-M   'P 1'
#
loop_
_entity.id
_entity.type
_entity.pdbx_description
1 polymer ?
#
loop_
_entity_poly.entity_id
_entity_poly.type
_entity_poly.pdbx_seq_one_letter_code
_entity_poly.pdbx_strand_id
1 'polypeptide(L)'
;MKAAKTRNCCWESSETVGLFHKKATTSVQRKGLTPQQNRWNSTACHPSLALAELDQLIVRHNGKNYDWISVRAEKRMLENPYFEVKILEQTGTSGGVVIGLATKGMPLYKLVGLHEGTYGYDSFGKFWDTANLFVESAADLFPCVSLTRRGTKIEANFGPDIQFNIAG
;
A
#
# COMPACT_ATOMS: atom_id res chain seq x y z
N MET A 1 -6.73 -37.93 11.97
CA MET A 1 -5.79 -36.90 12.45
C MET A 1 -4.71 -36.72 11.39
N LYS A 2 -4.65 -35.56 10.73
CA LYS A 2 -3.56 -35.18 9.83
C LYS A 2 -3.11 -33.78 10.21
N ALA A 3 -1.80 -33.64 10.42
CA ALA A 3 -1.14 -32.47 10.97
C ALA A 3 -1.29 -31.24 10.07
N ALA A 4 -1.61 -30.09 10.68
CA ALA A 4 -1.51 -28.79 10.05
C ALA A 4 -0.03 -28.47 9.84
N LYS A 5 0.38 -28.29 8.59
CA LYS A 5 1.73 -27.85 8.23
C LYS A 5 1.78 -26.34 8.45
N THR A 6 2.25 -25.94 9.63
CA THR A 6 2.66 -24.57 9.94
C THR A 6 3.69 -24.13 8.90
N ARG A 7 3.34 -23.17 8.04
CA ARG A 7 4.34 -22.43 7.26
C ARG A 7 4.67 -21.17 8.04
N ASN A 8 5.76 -21.25 8.79
CA ASN A 8 6.49 -20.08 9.23
C ASN A 8 7.06 -19.43 7.96
N CYS A 9 6.63 -18.21 7.62
CA CYS A 9 7.36 -17.41 6.64
C CYS A 9 8.46 -16.67 7.40
N CYS A 10 9.71 -17.12 7.17
CA CYS A 10 10.91 -16.35 7.46
C CYS A 10 10.88 -15.09 6.59
N TRP A 11 11.06 -13.94 7.23
CA TRP A 11 11.36 -12.67 6.58
C TRP A 11 12.86 -12.62 6.31
N GLU A 12 13.28 -12.52 5.05
CA GLU A 12 14.66 -12.19 4.72
C GLU A 12 14.72 -10.68 4.41
N SER A 13 15.75 -10.00 4.91
CA SER A 13 15.81 -8.54 5.04
C SER A 13 15.81 -7.82 3.69
N SER A 14 14.64 -7.63 3.06
CA SER A 14 14.27 -6.59 2.06
C SER A 14 12.91 -6.90 1.41
N GLU A 15 11.81 -6.94 2.17
CA GLU A 15 10.52 -7.41 1.61
C GLU A 15 9.50 -6.26 1.37
N THR A 16 9.22 -6.00 0.10
CA THR A 16 8.04 -5.28 -0.42
C THR A 16 6.83 -6.22 -0.36
N VAL A 17 5.66 -5.71 0.03
CA VAL A 17 4.41 -6.47 0.07
C VAL A 17 3.53 -6.07 -1.12
N GLY A 18 3.13 -7.04 -1.95
CA GLY A 18 2.18 -6.86 -3.06
C GLY A 18 0.88 -7.64 -2.85
N LEU A 19 -0.26 -7.07 -3.28
CA LEU A 19 -1.61 -7.66 -3.22
C LEU A 19 -2.04 -8.11 -4.64
N PHE A 20 -2.59 -9.32 -4.84
CA PHE A 20 -2.72 -9.93 -6.18
C PHE A 20 -4.10 -10.53 -6.53
N HIS A 21 -4.52 -10.34 -7.80
CA HIS A 21 -5.43 -11.20 -8.56
C HIS A 21 -5.00 -11.24 -10.05
N LYS A 22 -4.97 -12.43 -10.68
CA LYS A 22 -4.23 -12.71 -11.94
C LYS A 22 -5.09 -12.45 -13.20
N LYS A 23 -4.51 -11.80 -14.21
CA LYS A 23 -4.63 -12.15 -15.65
C LYS A 23 -3.64 -11.35 -16.51
N ALA A 24 -3.10 -11.98 -17.55
CA ALA A 24 -1.96 -11.50 -18.34
C ALA A 24 -2.37 -10.61 -19.53
N THR A 25 -1.58 -9.58 -19.84
CA THR A 25 -1.56 -8.90 -21.15
C THR A 25 -0.18 -8.27 -21.39
N THR A 26 0.34 -8.42 -22.61
CA THR A 26 1.71 -8.09 -23.03
C THR A 26 1.73 -6.83 -23.92
N SER A 27 2.64 -5.86 -23.69
CA SER A 27 3.17 -5.03 -24.80
C SER A 27 4.39 -4.15 -24.45
N VAL A 28 5.46 -4.37 -25.23
CA VAL A 28 6.44 -3.48 -25.89
C VAL A 28 7.11 -2.31 -25.13
N GLN A 29 8.44 -2.45 -25.02
CA GLN A 29 9.44 -1.55 -24.43
C GLN A 29 9.67 -0.23 -25.20
N ARG A 30 9.75 0.88 -24.44
CA ARG A 30 10.56 2.06 -24.81
C ARG A 30 11.51 2.35 -23.66
N LYS A 31 12.82 2.37 -23.94
CA LYS A 31 13.88 2.77 -22.99
C LYS A 31 13.75 4.27 -22.66
N GLY A 32 13.09 4.55 -21.55
CA GLY A 32 12.91 5.84 -20.87
C GLY A 32 12.04 5.53 -19.66
N LEU A 33 12.36 6.07 -18.47
CA LEU A 33 11.57 5.79 -17.25
C LEU A 33 10.09 5.98 -17.58
N THR A 34 9.31 4.90 -17.53
CA THR A 34 7.90 4.98 -17.90
C THR A 34 7.20 5.90 -16.91
N PRO A 35 6.32 6.82 -17.35
CA PRO A 35 5.59 7.66 -16.43
C PRO A 35 4.74 6.80 -15.49
N GLN A 36 4.84 7.05 -14.19
CA GLN A 36 4.04 6.37 -13.18
C GLN A 36 2.55 6.56 -13.45
N GLN A 37 1.78 5.47 -13.39
CA GLN A 37 0.36 5.48 -13.79
C GLN A 37 -0.54 6.26 -12.81
N ASN A 38 -0.07 6.42 -11.57
CA ASN A 38 -0.75 7.07 -10.46
C ASN A 38 0.29 7.74 -9.53
N ARG A 39 -0.19 8.47 -8.51
CA ARG A 39 0.63 9.10 -7.48
C ARG A 39 -0.19 9.30 -6.21
N TRP A 40 0.46 9.66 -5.11
CA TRP A 40 -0.24 10.07 -3.89
C TRP A 40 -0.99 11.37 -4.11
N ASN A 41 -2.19 11.49 -3.54
CA ASN A 41 -3.02 12.68 -3.67
C ASN A 41 -2.77 13.62 -2.48
N SER A 42 -2.21 14.80 -2.76
CA SER A 42 -1.95 15.83 -1.75
C SER A 42 -3.19 16.29 -0.97
N THR A 43 -4.39 16.24 -1.56
CA THR A 43 -5.65 16.59 -0.88
C THR A 43 -6.24 15.43 -0.09
N ALA A 44 -5.80 14.20 -0.35
CA ALA A 44 -6.17 12.99 0.39
C ALA A 44 -4.99 12.45 1.20
N CYS A 45 -4.21 13.36 1.78
CA CYS A 45 -3.01 13.11 2.57
C CYS A 45 -3.15 13.77 3.95
N HIS A 46 -2.90 13.03 5.02
CA HIS A 46 -2.93 13.62 6.36
C HIS A 46 -1.85 14.71 6.49
N PRO A 47 -2.11 15.88 7.13
CA PRO A 47 -1.15 16.99 7.18
C PRO A 47 0.22 16.69 7.80
N SER A 48 0.30 15.63 8.61
CA SER A 48 1.55 15.16 9.22
C SER A 48 2.36 14.21 8.33
N LEU A 49 1.90 13.93 7.11
CA LEU A 49 2.63 13.25 6.05
C LEU A 49 3.16 14.29 5.05
N ALA A 50 4.44 14.23 4.73
CA ALA A 50 5.05 15.02 3.68
C ALA A 50 5.17 14.19 2.40
N LEU A 51 4.74 14.76 1.28
CA LEU A 51 4.92 14.21 -0.06
C LEU A 51 6.10 14.91 -0.75
N ALA A 52 6.90 14.16 -1.52
CA ALA A 52 7.89 14.77 -2.40
C ALA A 52 7.20 15.49 -3.57
N GLU A 53 7.61 16.73 -3.87
CA GLU A 53 6.85 17.62 -4.77
C GLU A 53 6.80 17.16 -6.23
N LEU A 54 7.86 16.53 -6.74
CA LEU A 54 8.00 16.25 -8.17
C LEU A 54 7.03 15.17 -8.65
N ASP A 55 7.04 14.02 -8.00
CA ASP A 55 6.31 12.83 -8.44
C ASP A 55 5.21 12.41 -7.47
N GLN A 56 5.20 12.94 -6.24
CA GLN A 56 4.31 12.55 -5.15
C GLN A 56 4.25 11.03 -4.97
N LEU A 57 5.39 10.34 -5.15
CA LEU A 57 5.51 8.88 -4.93
C LEU A 57 6.09 8.57 -3.55
N ILE A 58 6.91 9.49 -3.04
CA ILE A 58 7.56 9.36 -1.75
C ILE A 58 6.71 10.01 -0.67
N VAL A 59 6.49 9.27 0.42
CA VAL A 59 5.78 9.73 1.62
C VAL A 59 6.72 9.64 2.80
N ARG A 60 6.77 10.70 3.62
CA ARG A 60 7.49 10.71 4.90
C ARG A 60 6.57 11.08 6.04
N HIS A 61 6.62 10.32 7.13
CA HIS A 61 5.89 10.63 8.35
C HIS A 61 6.63 11.65 9.22
N ASN A 62 6.08 12.85 9.35
CA ASN A 62 6.65 13.95 10.14
C ASN A 62 5.88 14.23 11.45
N GLY A 63 4.76 13.56 11.67
CA GLY A 63 3.93 13.69 12.88
C GLY A 63 4.52 13.06 14.14
N LYS A 64 3.66 12.88 15.15
CA LYS A 64 4.01 12.20 16.40
C LYS A 64 4.07 10.68 16.19
N ASN A 65 4.89 10.00 16.99
CA ASN A 65 4.89 8.54 17.00
C ASN A 65 3.55 8.00 17.52
N TYR A 66 3.13 6.85 17.00
CA TYR A 66 1.96 6.07 17.41
C TYR A 66 0.60 6.64 16.98
N ASP A 67 0.58 7.77 16.28
CA ASP A 67 -0.62 8.28 15.61
C ASP A 67 -0.69 7.67 14.21
N TRP A 68 -1.70 6.83 13.94
CA TRP A 68 -1.91 6.30 12.59
C TRP A 68 -2.44 7.37 11.66
N ILE A 69 -1.69 7.63 10.59
CA ILE A 69 -2.05 8.61 9.58
C ILE A 69 -1.88 8.02 8.18
N SER A 70 -2.76 8.43 7.27
CA SER A 70 -2.92 7.79 5.98
C SER A 70 -2.81 8.77 4.82
N VAL A 71 -2.42 8.23 3.67
CA VAL A 71 -2.52 8.89 2.36
C VAL A 71 -3.13 7.94 1.34
N ARG A 72 -3.98 8.50 0.48
CA ARG A 72 -4.60 7.78 -0.65
C ARG A 72 -4.04 8.26 -1.97
N ALA A 73 -4.01 7.39 -2.96
CA ALA A 73 -3.63 7.74 -4.32
C ALA A 73 -4.70 8.60 -5.01
N GLU A 74 -4.32 9.26 -6.11
CA GLU A 74 -5.21 10.14 -6.88
C GLU A 74 -6.29 9.37 -7.63
N LYS A 75 -5.91 8.26 -8.27
CA LYS A 75 -6.83 7.42 -9.03
C LYS A 75 -7.21 6.16 -8.26
N ARG A 76 -8.47 5.74 -8.43
CA ARG A 76 -8.95 4.44 -7.97
C ARG A 76 -8.25 3.32 -8.72
N MET A 77 -8.30 2.13 -8.16
CA MET A 77 -7.98 0.90 -8.84
C MET A 77 -9.06 0.61 -9.91
N LEU A 78 -8.65 0.34 -11.16
CA LEU A 78 -9.50 -0.26 -12.20
C LEU A 78 -9.52 -1.79 -12.03
N GLU A 79 -9.87 -2.57 -13.06
CA GLU A 79 -9.81 -4.04 -12.96
C GLU A 79 -8.36 -4.55 -13.01
N ASN A 80 -7.96 -5.34 -11.99
CA ASN A 80 -6.63 -5.94 -11.79
C ASN A 80 -5.38 -5.03 -11.68
N PRO A 81 -5.43 -3.81 -11.11
CA PRO A 81 -4.25 -2.99 -10.91
C PRO A 81 -3.47 -3.46 -9.70
N TYR A 82 -2.16 -3.35 -9.85
CA TYR A 82 -1.16 -3.74 -8.87
C TYR A 82 -0.29 -2.53 -8.58
N PHE A 83 0.11 -2.38 -7.32
CA PHE A 83 1.07 -1.35 -6.93
C PHE A 83 2.01 -1.92 -5.87
N GLU A 84 3.22 -1.38 -5.83
CA GLU A 84 4.24 -1.75 -4.87
C GLU A 84 4.49 -0.58 -3.93
N VAL A 85 4.90 -0.93 -2.71
CA VAL A 85 5.40 0.04 -1.74
C VAL A 85 6.76 -0.44 -1.26
N LYS A 86 7.78 0.37 -1.48
CA LYS A 86 9.12 0.17 -0.97
C LYS A 86 9.28 0.96 0.31
N ILE A 87 9.73 0.31 1.38
CA ILE A 87 10.07 0.99 2.64
C ILE A 87 11.51 1.48 2.51
N LEU A 88 11.70 2.81 2.48
CA LEU A 88 13.00 3.45 2.31
C LEU A 88 13.70 3.68 3.65
N GLU A 89 12.94 4.10 4.68
CA GLU A 89 13.44 4.35 6.03
C GLU A 89 12.39 3.88 7.03
N GLN A 90 12.80 3.15 8.07
CA GLN A 90 11.93 2.74 9.16
C GLN A 90 12.66 2.92 10.49
N THR A 91 11.97 3.50 11.48
CA THR A 91 12.53 3.74 12.81
C THR A 91 12.09 2.64 13.78
N GLY A 92 13.07 1.97 14.41
CA GLY A 92 12.88 0.89 15.40
C GLY A 92 12.61 -0.50 14.81
N THR A 93 12.42 -1.49 15.68
CA THR A 93 12.51 -2.93 15.36
C THR A 93 11.20 -3.63 14.99
N SER A 94 10.06 -2.92 14.94
CA SER A 94 8.76 -3.55 14.69
C SER A 94 7.79 -2.60 14.00
N GLY A 95 6.79 -3.13 13.29
CA GLY A 95 5.48 -2.50 13.08
C GLY A 95 5.41 -1.01 12.78
N GLY A 96 5.04 -0.60 11.56
CA GLY A 96 4.70 0.81 11.36
C GLY A 96 4.18 1.23 9.99
N VAL A 97 3.94 0.26 9.10
CA VAL A 97 3.39 0.47 7.77
C VAL A 97 2.26 -0.52 7.58
N VAL A 98 1.12 -0.03 7.10
CA VAL A 98 0.02 -0.86 6.60
C VAL A 98 -0.27 -0.42 5.18
N ILE A 99 -0.28 -1.37 4.26
CA ILE A 99 -0.51 -1.16 2.83
C ILE A 99 -1.87 -1.74 2.49
N GLY A 100 -2.68 -1.01 1.73
CA GLY A 100 -4.06 -1.41 1.55
C GLY A 100 -4.83 -0.64 0.51
N LEU A 101 -6.14 -0.83 0.58
CA LEU A 101 -7.15 -0.22 -0.28
C LEU A 101 -8.19 0.47 0.60
N ALA A 102 -8.52 1.71 0.26
CA ALA A 102 -9.48 2.51 1.00
C ALA A 102 -10.51 3.18 0.09
N THR A 103 -11.75 3.32 0.56
CA THR A 103 -12.75 4.18 -0.08
C THR A 103 -12.39 5.66 0.11
N LYS A 104 -13.00 6.57 -0.68
CA LYS A 104 -12.88 8.03 -0.46
C LYS A 104 -13.38 8.49 0.92
N GLY A 105 -14.28 7.73 1.54
CA GLY A 105 -14.88 8.05 2.84
C GLY A 105 -13.98 7.80 4.04
N MET A 106 -12.93 6.99 3.90
CA MET A 106 -12.03 6.68 5.02
C MET A 106 -11.39 7.96 5.60
N PRO A 107 -11.48 8.20 6.93
CA PRO A 107 -10.76 9.29 7.57
C PRO A 107 -9.23 9.10 7.51
N LEU A 108 -8.48 10.18 7.27
CA LEU A 108 -7.02 10.10 7.10
C LEU A 108 -6.23 9.93 8.40
N TYR A 109 -6.87 10.08 9.56
CA TYR A 109 -6.30 9.79 10.89
C TYR A 109 -6.63 8.36 11.37
N LYS A 110 -7.10 7.50 10.46
CA LYS A 110 -7.38 6.08 10.73
C LYS A 110 -6.46 5.18 9.90
N LEU A 111 -6.22 4.00 10.46
CA LEU A 111 -5.51 2.89 9.83
C LEU A 111 -6.36 2.26 8.71
N VAL A 112 -5.75 2.04 7.54
CA VAL A 112 -6.37 1.29 6.44
C VAL A 112 -6.59 -0.18 6.86
N GLY A 113 -7.77 -0.72 6.57
CA GLY A 113 -8.20 -2.05 7.03
C GLY A 113 -9.02 -2.04 8.32
N LEU A 114 -9.06 -0.92 9.06
CA LEU A 114 -9.86 -0.76 10.29
C LEU A 114 -11.13 0.08 10.09
N HIS A 115 -11.31 0.66 8.90
CA HIS A 115 -12.51 1.40 8.52
C HIS A 115 -13.35 0.58 7.54
N GLU A 116 -14.68 0.62 7.69
CA GLU A 116 -15.59 -0.16 6.86
C GLU A 116 -15.31 0.02 5.36
N GLY A 117 -15.31 -1.10 4.63
CA GLY A 117 -15.01 -1.12 3.19
C GLY A 117 -13.53 -0.87 2.85
N THR A 118 -12.61 -1.07 3.80
CA THR A 118 -11.16 -0.94 3.57
C THR A 118 -10.43 -2.22 3.92
N TYR A 119 -9.32 -2.46 3.23
CA TYR A 119 -8.50 -3.67 3.34
C TYR A 119 -7.06 -3.25 3.60
N GLY A 120 -6.39 -3.85 4.57
CA GLY A 120 -5.01 -3.52 4.91
C GLY A 120 -4.18 -4.76 5.18
N TYR A 121 -2.90 -4.69 4.87
CA TYR A 121 -1.90 -5.68 5.24
C TYR A 121 -0.78 -4.98 5.99
N ASP A 122 -0.51 -5.41 7.22
CA ASP A 122 0.52 -4.79 8.04
C ASP A 122 1.88 -5.47 7.90
N SER A 123 2.92 -4.80 8.39
CA SER A 123 4.30 -5.30 8.38
C SER A 123 4.53 -6.53 9.27
N PHE A 124 3.54 -7.01 10.03
CA PHE A 124 3.62 -8.28 10.77
C PHE A 124 2.99 -9.44 9.99
N GLY A 125 2.53 -9.20 8.76
CA GLY A 125 1.87 -10.20 7.94
C GLY A 125 0.40 -10.38 8.27
N LYS A 126 -0.20 -9.46 9.04
CA LYS A 126 -1.61 -9.54 9.40
C LYS A 126 -2.47 -8.80 8.38
N PHE A 127 -3.48 -9.50 7.88
CA PHE A 127 -4.54 -8.93 7.08
C PHE A 127 -5.62 -8.32 7.99
N TRP A 128 -6.03 -7.11 7.66
CA TRP A 128 -7.05 -6.32 8.34
C TRP A 128 -8.17 -6.03 7.36
N ASP A 129 -9.38 -6.39 7.73
CA ASP A 129 -10.59 -6.13 6.96
C ASP A 129 -11.75 -5.90 7.93
N THR A 130 -12.63 -5.00 7.55
CA THR A 130 -13.90 -4.72 8.25
C THR A 130 -15.09 -4.80 7.29
N ALA A 131 -14.86 -5.10 6.01
CA ALA A 131 -15.90 -5.48 5.09
C ALA A 131 -16.46 -6.84 5.51
N ASN A 132 -17.75 -6.91 5.75
CA ASN A 132 -18.46 -8.18 5.84
C ASN A 132 -18.55 -8.84 4.45
N LEU A 133 -17.42 -9.20 3.82
CA LEU A 133 -17.22 -9.98 2.57
C LEU A 133 -18.09 -9.67 1.32
N PHE A 134 -19.09 -8.79 1.38
CA PHE A 134 -19.92 -8.36 0.27
C PHE A 134 -19.27 -7.14 -0.36
N VAL A 135 -18.20 -7.41 -1.12
CA VAL A 135 -17.70 -6.44 -2.09
C VAL A 135 -18.67 -6.47 -3.26
N GLU A 136 -19.66 -5.58 -3.26
CA GLU A 136 -20.20 -5.16 -4.55
C GLU A 136 -19.00 -4.66 -5.36
N SER A 137 -18.76 -5.22 -6.55
CA SER A 137 -17.62 -4.88 -7.40
C SER A 137 -17.59 -3.41 -7.86
N ALA A 138 -18.45 -2.55 -7.28
CA ALA A 138 -18.64 -1.14 -7.57
C ALA A 138 -17.95 -0.20 -6.58
N ALA A 139 -17.30 -0.70 -5.52
CA ALA A 139 -16.62 0.17 -4.56
C ALA A 139 -15.36 0.83 -5.17
N ASP A 140 -15.35 2.16 -5.22
CA ASP A 140 -14.18 2.97 -5.61
C ASP A 140 -13.05 2.83 -4.58
N LEU A 141 -12.22 1.79 -4.73
CA LEU A 141 -11.07 1.54 -3.89
C LEU A 141 -9.81 2.23 -4.43
N PHE A 142 -9.11 2.94 -3.56
CA PHE A 142 -7.87 3.65 -3.86
C PHE A 142 -6.71 2.97 -3.14
N PRO A 143 -5.54 2.83 -3.78
CA PRO A 143 -4.30 2.53 -3.07
C PRO A 143 -4.13 3.46 -1.88
N CYS A 144 -3.81 2.88 -0.73
CA CYS A 144 -3.72 3.60 0.52
C CYS A 144 -2.61 3.01 1.39
N VAL A 145 -1.90 3.87 2.09
CA VAL A 145 -0.89 3.47 3.09
C VAL A 145 -1.14 4.22 4.38
N SER A 146 -0.95 3.53 5.50
CA SER A 146 -1.00 4.10 6.83
C SER A 146 0.36 3.95 7.50
N LEU A 147 0.85 5.03 8.07
CA LEU A 147 2.13 5.11 8.77
C LEU A 147 1.89 5.56 10.21
N THR A 148 2.67 5.05 11.17
CA THR A 148 2.53 5.45 12.59
C THR A 148 3.85 5.90 13.23
N ARG A 149 4.98 5.59 12.61
CA ARG A 149 6.30 5.92 13.16
C ARG A 149 6.86 7.15 12.48
N ARG A 150 7.25 8.13 13.29
CA ARG A 150 7.95 9.33 12.82
C ARG A 150 9.26 8.92 12.16
N GLY A 151 9.54 9.57 11.03
CA GLY A 151 10.72 9.30 10.21
C GLY A 151 10.51 8.17 9.20
N THR A 152 9.44 7.36 9.30
CA THR A 152 9.17 6.34 8.29
C THR A 152 9.00 6.98 6.92
N LYS A 153 9.70 6.43 5.93
CA LYS A 153 9.70 6.87 4.54
C LYS A 153 9.40 5.70 3.64
N ILE A 154 8.46 5.89 2.72
CA ILE A 154 8.10 4.91 1.71
C ILE A 154 8.11 5.53 0.32
N GLU A 155 8.22 4.69 -0.70
CA GLU A 155 8.08 5.04 -2.11
C GLU A 155 7.07 4.08 -2.74
N ALA A 156 6.11 4.64 -3.47
CA ALA A 156 5.13 3.86 -4.21
C ALA A 156 5.58 3.69 -5.67
N ASN A 157 5.30 2.51 -6.21
CA ASN A 157 5.42 2.22 -7.63
C ASN A 157 4.05 1.75 -8.11
N PHE A 158 3.38 2.60 -8.88
CA PHE A 158 2.08 2.34 -9.48
C PHE A 158 2.20 1.74 -10.89
N GLY A 159 3.39 1.27 -11.25
CA GLY A 159 3.68 0.68 -12.56
C GLY A 159 3.86 1.72 -13.68
N PRO A 160 4.10 1.25 -14.91
CA PRO A 160 4.05 -0.16 -15.34
C PRO A 160 5.27 -1.00 -14.96
N ASP A 161 6.40 -0.38 -14.58
CA ASP A 161 7.67 -1.09 -14.30
C ASP A 161 7.68 -1.69 -12.89
N ILE A 162 6.98 -2.81 -12.72
CA ILE A 162 6.82 -3.56 -11.48
C ILE A 162 8.05 -4.45 -11.20
N GLN A 163 8.61 -4.38 -9.98
CA GLN A 163 9.87 -5.06 -9.63
C GLN A 163 9.67 -6.54 -9.29
N PHE A 164 8.52 -6.91 -8.71
CA PHE A 164 8.23 -8.29 -8.37
C PHE A 164 7.76 -9.06 -9.60
N ASN A 165 8.56 -10.04 -10.02
CA ASN A 165 8.15 -10.96 -11.07
C ASN A 165 7.12 -11.93 -10.49
N ILE A 166 5.85 -11.72 -10.83
CA ILE A 166 4.72 -12.55 -10.38
C ILE A 166 4.63 -13.88 -11.19
N ALA A 167 5.60 -14.14 -12.07
CA ALA A 167 5.74 -15.39 -12.81
C ALA A 167 6.56 -16.43 -12.01
N GLY A 168 5.91 -17.03 -11.02
CA GLY A 168 6.26 -18.32 -10.43
C GLY A 168 5.12 -19.32 -10.63
#